data_AF-Q71VH3-F1
#
_entry.id   AF-Q71VH3-F1
#
_cell.length_a   1.000
_cell.length_b   1.000
_cell.length_c   1.000
_cell.angle_alpha   90.00
_cell.angle_beta   90.00
_cell.angle_gamma   90.00
#
_symmetry.space_group_name_H-M   'P 1'
#
loop_
_entity.id
_entity.type
_entity.pdbx_description
1 polymer ?
#
loop_
_entity_poly.entity_id
_entity_poly.type
_entity_poly.pdbx_seq_one_letter_code
_entity_poly.pdbx_strand_id
1 'polypeptide(L)'
;CKVDLGGFAGLFDLKAAGFKDPLLASGTDGVGTKLKIAQLCNKHDTIGQDLVAMCVNDILAQGAEPLFFLDYFSCGKLDLSVTEAVVAGIAKACGKAGCALL
;
A
#
# COMPACT_ATOMS: atom_id res chain seq x y z
N CYS A 1 8.88 1.31 -21.84
CA CYS A 1 9.70 0.71 -20.77
C CYS A 1 9.04 -0.57 -20.33
N LYS A 2 9.77 -1.70 -20.24
CA LYS A 2 9.30 -2.86 -19.48
C LYS A 2 9.66 -2.62 -18.02
N VAL A 3 8.67 -2.53 -17.16
CA VAL A 3 8.83 -2.36 -15.72
C VAL A 3 8.53 -3.73 -15.11
N ASP A 4 9.46 -4.23 -14.31
CA ASP A 4 9.37 -5.55 -13.68
C ASP A 4 9.69 -5.41 -12.19
N LEU A 5 9.17 -6.32 -11.37
CA LEU A 5 9.45 -6.35 -9.93
C LEU A 5 10.95 -6.57 -9.70
N GLY A 6 11.54 -5.80 -8.78
CA GLY A 6 12.98 -5.83 -8.47
C GLY A 6 13.83 -4.79 -9.20
N GLY A 7 13.23 -3.93 -10.03
CA GLY A 7 13.88 -2.71 -10.51
C GLY A 7 14.10 -1.67 -9.40
N PHE A 8 14.86 -0.61 -9.69
CA PHE A 8 15.11 0.48 -8.73
C PHE A 8 13.84 1.23 -8.31
N ALA A 9 12.86 1.35 -9.23
CA ALA A 9 11.61 2.05 -8.99
C ALA A 9 10.48 1.46 -9.84
N GLY A 10 9.26 1.44 -9.27
CA GLY A 10 8.03 1.31 -10.04
C GLY A 10 7.71 2.60 -10.79
N LEU A 11 7.12 2.49 -11.98
CA LEU A 11 6.74 3.64 -12.81
C LEU A 11 5.23 3.61 -13.07
N PHE A 12 4.58 4.76 -12.94
CA PHE A 12 3.17 4.95 -13.27
C PHE A 12 3.03 6.04 -14.34
N ASP A 13 2.45 5.69 -15.49
CA ASP A 13 2.28 6.61 -16.61
C ASP A 13 0.93 7.35 -16.51
N LEU A 14 0.97 8.58 -15.99
CA LEU A 14 -0.20 9.44 -15.85
C LEU A 14 -0.85 9.79 -17.20
N LYS A 15 -0.06 9.93 -18.26
CA LYS A 15 -0.57 10.25 -19.60
C LYS A 15 -1.31 9.05 -20.18
N ALA A 16 -0.76 7.85 -20.04
CA ALA A 16 -1.43 6.62 -20.45
C ALA A 16 -2.70 6.34 -19.62
N ALA A 17 -2.72 6.76 -18.35
CA ALA A 17 -3.91 6.73 -17.50
C ALA A 17 -4.96 7.81 -17.85
N GLY A 18 -4.67 8.72 -18.79
CA GLY A 18 -5.65 9.70 -19.30
C GLY A 18 -5.61 11.08 -18.64
N PHE A 19 -4.65 11.36 -17.77
CA PHE A 19 -4.50 12.68 -17.15
C PHE A 19 -3.84 13.69 -18.10
N LYS A 20 -4.35 14.93 -18.14
CA LYS A 20 -3.88 15.99 -19.04
C LYS A 20 -3.01 17.05 -18.36
N ASP A 21 -3.22 17.30 -17.07
CA ASP A 21 -2.45 18.24 -16.23
C ASP A 21 -2.72 17.94 -14.74
N PRO A 22 -2.29 16.79 -14.22
CA PRO A 22 -2.67 16.36 -12.87
C PRO A 22 -1.83 17.07 -11.79
N LEU A 23 -2.48 17.41 -10.68
CA LEU A 23 -1.80 17.64 -9.41
C LEU A 23 -1.71 16.31 -8.65
N LEU A 24 -0.54 16.04 -8.08
CA LEU A 24 -0.31 14.81 -7.31
C LEU A 24 -0.41 15.09 -5.81
N ALA A 25 -1.23 14.29 -5.14
CA ALA A 25 -1.27 14.21 -3.69
C ALA A 25 -0.59 12.91 -3.25
N SER A 26 0.32 13.01 -2.28
CA SER A 26 0.99 11.85 -1.69
C SER A 26 0.85 11.90 -0.18
N GLY A 27 0.61 10.75 0.43
CA GLY A 27 0.54 10.58 1.87
C GLY A 27 1.33 9.35 2.30
N THR A 28 1.74 9.33 3.56
CA THR A 28 2.34 8.16 4.20
C THR A 28 1.80 8.07 5.62
N ASP A 29 1.43 6.87 6.04
CA ASP A 29 0.93 6.61 7.37
C ASP A 29 1.31 5.18 7.79
N GLY A 30 1.18 4.89 9.08
CA GLY A 30 1.36 3.57 9.65
C GLY A 30 0.10 3.07 10.33
N VAL A 31 0.03 1.76 10.55
CA VAL A 31 -1.06 1.12 11.30
C VAL A 31 -1.07 1.54 12.78
N GLY A 32 0.10 1.92 13.31
CA GLY A 32 0.26 2.33 14.70
C GLY A 32 0.15 1.17 15.71
N THR A 33 -0.34 1.46 16.91
CA THR A 33 -0.33 0.52 18.05
C THR A 33 -1.22 -0.70 17.86
N LYS A 34 -2.13 -0.70 16.88
CA LYS A 34 -2.93 -1.87 16.48
C LYS A 34 -2.06 -3.07 16.07
N LEU A 35 -0.83 -2.83 15.60
CA LEU A 35 0.15 -3.88 15.32
C LEU A 35 0.42 -4.78 16.54
N LYS A 36 0.42 -4.23 17.76
CA LYS A 36 0.60 -5.02 18.98
C LYS A 36 -0.55 -6.00 19.19
N ILE A 37 -1.78 -5.61 18.86
CA ILE A 37 -2.95 -6.50 18.95
C ILE A 37 -2.85 -7.62 17.91
N ALA A 38 -2.51 -7.28 16.66
CA ALA A 38 -2.27 -8.27 15.61
C ALA A 38 -1.21 -9.32 16.01
N GLN A 39 -0.12 -8.88 16.65
CA GLN A 39 0.93 -9.75 17.19
C GLN A 39 0.43 -10.63 18.33
N LEU A 40 -0.27 -10.06 19.32
CA LEU A 40 -0.83 -10.82 20.45
C LEU A 40 -1.86 -11.86 20.01
N CYS A 41 -2.63 -11.56 18.96
CA CYS A 41 -3.61 -12.48 18.38
C CYS A 41 -3.02 -13.43 17.34
N ASN A 42 -1.73 -13.30 17.00
CA ASN A 42 -1.08 -14.02 15.90
C ASN A 42 -1.90 -13.95 14.60
N LYS A 43 -2.44 -12.77 14.27
CA LYS A 43 -3.32 -12.53 13.12
C LYS A 43 -2.84 -11.33 12.32
N HIS A 44 -2.29 -11.59 11.14
CA HIS A 44 -1.59 -10.61 10.32
C HIS A 44 -2.22 -10.36 8.95
N ASP A 45 -3.17 -11.21 8.54
CA ASP A 45 -3.82 -11.21 7.23
C ASP A 45 -4.72 -9.99 6.95
N THR A 46 -5.11 -9.25 7.99
CA THR A 46 -5.97 -8.06 7.86
C THR A 46 -5.23 -6.73 8.04
N ILE A 47 -4.01 -6.76 8.61
CA ILE A 47 -3.32 -5.53 9.00
C ILE A 47 -2.85 -4.70 7.80
N GLY A 48 -2.60 -5.37 6.66
CA GLY A 48 -2.31 -4.70 5.40
C GLY A 48 -3.50 -3.87 4.88
N GLN A 49 -4.73 -4.31 5.15
CA GLN A 49 -5.92 -3.52 4.80
C GLN A 49 -6.03 -2.26 5.68
N ASP A 50 -5.71 -2.38 6.97
CA ASP A 50 -5.67 -1.22 7.85
C ASP A 50 -4.63 -0.19 7.38
N LEU A 51 -3.44 -0.65 6.98
CA LEU A 51 -2.38 0.22 6.45
C LEU A 51 -2.85 1.01 5.21
N VAL A 52 -3.36 0.31 4.20
CA VAL A 52 -3.80 0.96 2.95
C VAL A 52 -4.98 1.90 3.20
N ALA A 53 -5.92 1.50 4.07
CA ALA A 53 -7.10 2.31 4.36
C ALA A 53 -6.75 3.65 5.02
N MET A 54 -5.75 3.70 5.91
CA MET A 54 -5.31 4.96 6.53
C MET A 54 -4.89 5.98 5.46
N CYS A 55 -4.01 5.58 4.55
CA CYS A 55 -3.53 6.48 3.49
C CYS A 55 -4.61 6.79 2.45
N VAL A 56 -5.34 5.78 1.96
CA VAL A 56 -6.31 5.95 0.85
C VAL A 56 -7.47 6.84 1.28
N ASN A 57 -7.96 6.71 2.52
CA ASN A 57 -9.07 7.54 2.99
C ASN A 57 -8.68 9.02 3.04
N ASP A 58 -7.45 9.34 3.41
CA ASP A 58 -6.96 10.73 3.44
C ASP A 58 -6.79 11.30 2.03
N ILE A 59 -6.30 10.50 1.07
CA ILE A 59 -6.24 10.88 -0.35
C ILE A 59 -7.65 11.18 -0.89
N LEU A 60 -8.62 10.32 -0.59
CA LEU A 60 -10.02 10.50 -1.01
C LEU A 60 -10.65 11.74 -0.35
N ALA A 61 -10.33 12.04 0.91
CA ALA A 61 -10.83 13.22 1.61
C ALA A 61 -10.36 14.54 0.97
N GLN A 62 -9.23 14.53 0.26
CA GLN A 62 -8.73 15.66 -0.53
C GLN A 62 -9.36 15.72 -1.94
N GLY A 63 -10.25 14.78 -2.29
CA GLY A 63 -10.84 14.65 -3.62
C GLY A 63 -9.90 14.07 -4.68
N ALA A 64 -8.78 13.45 -4.27
CA ALA A 64 -7.83 12.82 -5.17
C ALA A 64 -8.17 11.33 -5.40
N GLU A 65 -7.79 10.82 -6.57
CA GLU A 65 -7.93 9.42 -6.94
C GLU A 65 -6.67 8.63 -6.53
N PRO A 66 -6.80 7.49 -5.81
CA PRO A 66 -5.67 6.62 -5.51
C PRO A 66 -5.09 5.97 -6.78
N LEU A 67 -3.81 6.21 -7.07
CA LEU A 67 -3.15 5.67 -8.27
C LEU A 67 -2.28 4.45 -7.97
N PHE A 68 -1.40 4.58 -6.98
CA PHE A 68 -0.49 3.53 -6.55
C PHE A 68 -0.16 3.63 -5.07
N PHE A 69 0.37 2.55 -4.52
CA PHE A 69 0.78 2.40 -3.13
C PHE A 69 2.18 1.79 -3.07
N LEU A 70 2.98 2.23 -2.09
CA LEU A 70 4.25 1.60 -1.73
C LEU A 70 4.23 1.29 -0.25
N ASP A 71 4.82 0.17 0.16
CA ASP A 71 4.94 -0.22 1.55
C ASP A 71 6.40 -0.29 2.03
N TYR A 72 6.56 -0.19 3.34
CA TYR A 72 7.83 -0.41 4.01
C TYR A 72 7.61 -1.37 5.18
N PHE A 73 8.18 -2.57 5.06
CA PHE A 73 8.12 -3.60 6.08
C PHE A 73 9.43 -3.66 6.88
N SER A 74 9.34 -3.56 8.21
CA SER A 74 10.49 -3.64 9.11
C SER A 74 10.24 -4.67 10.22
N CYS A 75 11.25 -5.49 10.49
CA CYS A 75 11.20 -6.52 11.53
C CYS A 75 12.61 -6.82 12.06
N GLY A 76 12.71 -7.34 13.29
CA GLY A 76 13.99 -7.77 13.86
C GLY A 76 14.53 -9.05 13.22
N LYS A 77 13.64 -10.00 12.91
CA LYS A 77 13.92 -11.19 12.13
C LYS A 77 12.77 -11.43 11.17
N LEU A 78 13.08 -11.68 9.91
CA LEU A 78 12.08 -11.96 8.89
C LEU A 78 11.44 -13.33 9.13
N ASP A 79 10.12 -13.33 9.28
CA ASP A 79 9.28 -14.52 9.22
C ASP A 79 8.47 -14.45 7.94
N LEU A 80 8.77 -15.34 7.00
CA LEU A 80 8.17 -15.34 5.66
C LEU A 80 6.65 -15.51 5.72
N SER A 81 6.14 -16.33 6.65
CA SER A 81 4.70 -16.58 6.76
C SER A 81 3.92 -15.34 7.21
N VAL A 82 4.50 -14.59 8.15
CA VAL A 82 3.92 -13.33 8.63
C VAL A 82 4.00 -12.27 7.54
N THR A 83 5.17 -12.11 6.91
CA THR A 83 5.36 -11.11 5.85
C THR A 83 4.44 -11.37 4.66
N GLU A 84 4.31 -12.62 4.21
CA GLU A 84 3.39 -12.99 3.13
C GLU A 84 1.93 -12.64 3.48
N ALA A 85 1.48 -12.95 4.70
CA ALA A 85 0.13 -12.61 5.15
C ALA A 85 -0.13 -11.09 5.15
N VAL A 86 0.85 -10.29 5.58
CA VAL A 86 0.74 -8.82 5.58
C VAL A 86 0.69 -8.29 4.14
N VAL A 87 1.64 -8.68 3.29
CA VAL A 87 1.72 -8.22 1.89
C VAL A 87 0.49 -8.63 1.08
N ALA A 88 -0.03 -9.84 1.30
CA ALA A 88 -1.28 -10.28 0.67
C ALA A 88 -2.47 -9.39 1.09
N GLY A 89 -2.52 -8.98 2.36
CA GLY A 89 -3.50 -8.02 2.86
C GLY A 89 -3.39 -6.65 2.19
N ILE A 90 -2.16 -6.14 2.02
CA ILE A 90 -1.88 -4.87 1.32
C ILE A 90 -2.33 -4.96 -0.14
N ALA A 91 -1.90 -5.99 -0.87
CA ALA A 91 -2.23 -6.18 -2.28
C ALA A 91 -3.75 -6.27 -2.51
N LYS A 92 -4.45 -7.04 -1.65
CA LYS A 92 -5.91 -7.14 -1.69
C LYS A 92 -6.59 -5.80 -1.43
N ALA A 93 -6.06 -5.00 -0.51
CA ALA A 93 -6.60 -3.69 -0.20
C ALA A 93 -6.34 -2.66 -1.32
N CYS A 94 -5.16 -2.67 -1.93
CA CYS A 94 -4.85 -1.84 -3.10
C CYS A 94 -5.82 -2.16 -4.25
N GLY A 95 -6.04 -3.45 -4.53
CA GLY A 95 -7.03 -3.87 -5.53
C GLY A 95 -8.46 -3.40 -5.24
N LYS A 96 -8.88 -3.35 -3.97
CA LYS A 96 -10.18 -2.77 -3.57
C LYS A 96 -10.23 -1.25 -3.71
N ALA A 97 -9.11 -0.59 -3.45
CA ALA A 97 -8.96 0.87 -3.55
C ALA A 97 -8.79 1.36 -4.99
N GLY A 98 -8.60 0.45 -5.96
CA GLY A 98 -8.38 0.80 -7.36
C GLY A 98 -6.96 1.27 -7.67
N CYS A 99 -6.00 1.08 -6.75
CA CYS A 99 -4.61 1.48 -6.95
C CYS A 99 -3.68 0.28 -7.16
N ALA A 100 -2.56 0.52 -7.85
CA ALA A 100 -1.52 -0.49 -8.03
C ALA A 100 -0.60 -0.57 -6.79
N LEU A 101 -0.24 -1.78 -6.36
CA LEU A 101 0.91 -1.95 -5.47
C LEU A 101 2.18 -2.00 -6.33
N LEU A 102 3.08 -1.04 -6.15
CA LEU A 102 4.30 -0.88 -6.95
C LEU A 102 5.57 -1.37 -6.23
#